data_AF-A0A168JML7-F1
#
_entry.id   AF-A0A168JML7-F1
#
_cell.length_a   1.000
_cell.length_b   1.000
_cell.length_c   1.000
_cell.angle_alpha   90.00
_cell.angle_beta   90.00
_cell.angle_gamma   90.00
#
_symmetry.space_group_name_H-M   'P 1'
#
loop_
_entity.id
_entity.type
_entity.pdbx_description
1 polymer ?
#
loop_
_entity_poly.entity_id
_entity_poly.type
_entity_poly.pdbx_seq_one_letter_code
_entity_poly.pdbx_strand_id
1 'polypeptide(L)'
;MKKIKTVLVLVLGMLLLAACGQKYEALPINEEVDICTICKMQIKDDAFATQLTTKDGKNYKFDDIGCMNEWKKQNGTENIGMDYVRDYNDKEWIEFNKATYVYDDSLRTPMAYGIVNFKDTKSAEAFIEEQGVGKIMKAEDLAAHDWKQSKNMMEMMDGEGHMSEEMDSHSEMTEDSSHK
;
A
#
# COMPACT_ATOMS: atom_id res chain seq x y z
N MET A 1 -55.31 17.39 -16.20
CA MET A 1 -53.99 18.07 -16.18
C MET A 1 -53.37 18.22 -14.79
N LYS A 2 -54.10 18.68 -13.74
CA LYS A 2 -53.54 18.81 -12.37
C LYS A 2 -52.99 17.49 -11.79
N LYS A 3 -53.73 16.38 -11.94
CA LYS A 3 -53.32 15.05 -11.44
C LYS A 3 -52.04 14.50 -12.10
N ILE A 4 -51.83 14.80 -13.40
CA ILE A 4 -50.61 14.40 -14.14
C ILE A 4 -49.40 15.19 -13.63
N LYS A 5 -49.54 16.49 -13.38
CA LYS A 5 -48.47 17.32 -12.81
C LYS A 5 -48.08 16.86 -11.39
N THR A 6 -49.05 16.46 -10.57
CA THR A 6 -48.78 15.93 -9.22
C THR A 6 -48.04 14.59 -9.26
N VAL A 7 -48.40 13.69 -10.17
CA VAL A 7 -47.69 12.39 -10.35
C VAL A 7 -46.26 12.61 -10.83
N LEU A 8 -46.03 13.55 -11.76
CA LEU A 8 -44.70 13.83 -12.30
C LEU A 8 -43.75 14.42 -11.26
N VAL A 9 -44.25 15.28 -10.35
CA VAL A 9 -43.49 15.81 -9.22
C VAL A 9 -43.16 14.72 -8.19
N LEU A 10 -44.07 13.77 -7.97
CA LEU A 10 -43.85 12.64 -7.06
C LEU A 10 -42.80 11.65 -7.60
N VAL A 11 -42.84 11.34 -8.90
CA VAL A 11 -41.84 10.48 -9.55
C VAL A 11 -40.46 11.14 -9.57
N LEU A 12 -40.40 12.44 -9.87
CA LEU A 12 -39.15 13.21 -9.84
C LEU A 12 -38.58 13.31 -8.40
N GLY A 13 -39.44 13.44 -7.39
CA GLY A 13 -39.03 13.40 -5.98
C GLY A 13 -38.49 12.04 -5.53
N MET A 14 -39.02 10.94 -6.07
CA MET A 14 -38.58 9.58 -5.74
C MET A 14 -37.23 9.23 -6.39
N LEU A 15 -36.95 9.79 -7.58
CA LEU A 15 -35.64 9.68 -8.24
C LEU A 15 -34.51 10.36 -7.46
N LEU A 16 -34.80 11.42 -6.71
CA LEU A 16 -33.79 12.13 -5.90
C LEU A 16 -33.34 11.34 -4.65
N LEU A 17 -34.16 10.40 -4.17
CA LEU A 17 -33.81 9.55 -3.02
C LEU A 17 -32.94 8.34 -3.39
N ALA A 18 -32.87 7.98 -4.68
CA ALA A 18 -32.04 6.87 -5.17
C ALA A 18 -30.56 7.27 -5.38
N ALA A 19 -30.21 8.54 -5.23
CA ALA A 19 -28.86 9.05 -5.46
C ALA A 19 -27.91 8.92 -4.25
N CYS A 20 -28.40 8.45 -3.10
CA CYS A 20 -27.52 8.06 -1.98
C CYS A 20 -26.86 6.72 -2.30
N GLY A 21 -25.77 6.75 -3.06
CA GLY A 21 -24.89 5.60 -3.26
C GLY A 21 -24.11 5.26 -1.97
N GLN A 22 -23.66 4.02 -1.85
CA GLN A 22 -22.70 3.66 -0.79
C GLN A 22 -21.40 4.43 -1.00
N LYS A 23 -20.98 5.17 0.02
CA LYS A 23 -19.69 5.84 0.05
C LYS A 23 -18.71 4.97 0.84
N TYR A 24 -17.64 4.53 0.18
CA TYR A 24 -16.55 3.78 0.82
C TYR A 24 -15.46 4.78 1.16
N GLU A 25 -15.35 5.18 2.44
CA GLU A 25 -14.32 6.12 2.88
C GLU A 25 -13.05 5.39 3.34
N ALA A 26 -11.90 6.05 3.17
CA ALA A 26 -10.64 5.55 3.70
C ALA A 26 -10.65 5.52 5.24
N LEU A 27 -10.06 4.49 5.84
CA LEU A 27 -9.96 4.34 7.29
C LEU A 27 -8.56 4.73 7.77
N PRO A 28 -8.41 5.23 9.00
CA PRO A 28 -7.08 5.47 9.56
C PRO A 28 -6.30 4.16 9.71
N ILE A 29 -4.97 4.23 9.60
CA ILE A 29 -4.08 3.11 9.93
C ILE A 29 -3.95 3.01 11.45
N ASN A 30 -4.00 1.79 11.98
CA ASN A 30 -3.67 1.45 13.35
C ASN A 30 -2.47 0.50 13.34
N GLU A 31 -1.28 1.05 13.59
CA GLU A 31 0.00 0.33 13.53
C GLU A 31 0.08 -0.88 14.49
N GLU A 32 -0.73 -0.91 15.55
CA GLU A 32 -0.74 -2.02 16.52
C GLU A 32 -1.38 -3.30 15.96
N VAL A 33 -2.30 -3.18 15.00
CA VAL A 33 -3.17 -4.29 14.56
C VAL A 33 -3.26 -4.45 13.05
N ASP A 34 -2.98 -3.39 12.27
CA ASP A 34 -3.09 -3.45 10.82
C ASP A 34 -1.89 -4.20 10.23
N ILE A 35 -2.21 -5.34 9.59
CA ILE A 35 -1.24 -6.20 8.93
C ILE A 35 -1.55 -6.23 7.44
N CYS A 36 -0.53 -6.01 6.61
CA CYS A 36 -0.66 -6.04 5.16
C CYS A 36 -1.16 -7.41 4.70
N THR A 37 -2.22 -7.41 3.91
CA THR A 37 -2.86 -8.65 3.46
C THR A 37 -1.94 -9.51 2.59
N ILE A 38 -0.99 -8.89 1.89
CA ILE A 38 -0.05 -9.57 0.98
C ILE A 38 1.26 -9.95 1.66
N CYS A 39 2.05 -8.97 2.13
CA CYS A 39 3.38 -9.26 2.69
C CYS A 39 3.37 -9.72 4.15
N LYS A 40 2.22 -9.65 4.85
CA LYS A 40 2.06 -10.02 6.27
C LYS A 40 2.90 -9.19 7.25
N MET A 41 3.46 -8.07 6.82
CA MET A 41 4.14 -7.10 7.68
C MET A 41 3.14 -6.14 8.33
N GLN A 42 3.51 -5.57 9.47
CA GLN A 42 2.76 -4.46 10.09
C GLN A 42 2.76 -3.25 9.17
N ILE A 43 1.62 -2.56 9.07
CA ILE A 43 1.46 -1.38 8.24
C ILE A 43 1.76 -0.14 9.08
N LYS A 44 2.67 0.71 8.59
CA LYS A 44 2.93 2.02 9.20
C LYS A 44 1.90 3.05 8.74
N ASP A 45 1.58 4.03 9.59
CA ASP A 45 0.76 5.17 9.21
C ASP A 45 1.62 6.23 8.48
N ASP A 46 2.07 5.87 7.28
CA ASP A 46 2.95 6.68 6.45
C ASP A 46 2.41 6.92 5.03
N ALA A 47 3.27 7.49 4.18
CA ALA A 47 2.99 7.87 2.80
C ALA A 47 2.77 6.68 1.84
N PHE A 48 3.15 5.46 2.23
CA PHE A 48 3.11 4.28 1.37
C PHE A 48 1.89 3.40 1.63
N ALA A 49 1.24 3.57 2.78
CA ALA A 49 0.03 2.84 3.10
C ALA A 49 -1.05 3.04 2.03
N THR A 50 -1.70 1.95 1.65
CA THR A 50 -2.82 1.96 0.70
C THR A 50 -4.00 1.19 1.28
N GLN A 51 -5.21 1.50 0.80
CA GLN A 51 -6.43 0.83 1.23
C GLN A 51 -7.31 0.48 0.03
N LEU A 52 -7.99 -0.65 0.10
CA LEU A 52 -9.07 -1.04 -0.79
C LEU A 52 -10.29 -1.45 0.03
N THR A 53 -11.47 -1.04 -0.41
CA THR A 53 -12.75 -1.44 0.16
C THR A 53 -13.59 -2.12 -0.92
N THR A 54 -14.06 -3.34 -0.66
CA THR A 54 -14.93 -4.08 -1.58
C THR A 54 -16.39 -3.64 -1.48
N LYS A 55 -17.22 -4.00 -2.46
CA LYS A 55 -18.63 -3.55 -2.53
C LYS A 55 -19.47 -4.02 -1.34
N ASP A 56 -19.13 -5.16 -0.75
CA ASP A 56 -19.71 -5.71 0.48
C ASP A 56 -19.17 -5.06 1.77
N GLY A 57 -18.24 -4.10 1.66
CA GLY A 57 -17.76 -3.28 2.77
C GLY A 57 -16.52 -3.83 3.50
N LYS A 58 -15.89 -4.88 2.98
CA LYS A 58 -14.65 -5.39 3.57
C LYS A 58 -13.48 -4.49 3.20
N ASN A 59 -12.67 -4.15 4.21
CA ASN A 59 -11.50 -3.29 4.05
C ASN A 59 -10.21 -4.13 4.05
N TYR A 60 -9.32 -3.78 3.14
CA TYR A 60 -7.99 -4.34 3.00
C TYR A 60 -6.99 -3.18 3.01
N LYS A 61 -5.95 -3.30 3.83
CA LYS A 61 -4.87 -2.33 3.90
C LYS A 61 -3.56 -2.99 3.47
N PHE A 62 -2.67 -2.20 2.90
CA PHE A 62 -1.39 -2.67 2.38
C PHE A 62 -0.29 -1.67 2.72
N ASP A 63 0.90 -2.21 2.93
CA ASP A 63 2.11 -1.46 3.27
C ASP A 63 2.72 -0.72 2.06
N ASP A 64 2.39 -1.17 0.85
CA ASP A 64 2.91 -0.62 -0.41
C ASP A 64 1.85 -0.80 -1.51
N ILE A 65 1.82 0.11 -2.49
CA ILE A 65 0.90 0.05 -3.64
C ILE A 65 1.08 -1.23 -4.47
N GLY A 66 2.29 -1.79 -4.53
CA GLY A 66 2.53 -3.07 -5.21
C GLY A 66 1.86 -4.24 -4.50
N CYS A 67 1.76 -4.22 -3.17
CA CYS A 67 0.94 -5.19 -2.44
C CYS A 67 -0.55 -5.05 -2.77
N MET A 68 -1.08 -3.82 -2.87
CA MET A 68 -2.46 -3.62 -3.31
C MET A 68 -2.68 -4.17 -4.73
N ASN A 69 -1.75 -3.93 -5.65
CA ASN A 69 -1.83 -4.45 -7.01
C ASN A 69 -1.78 -5.98 -7.05
N GLU A 70 -0.92 -6.61 -6.26
CA GLU A 70 -0.87 -8.08 -6.17
C GLU A 70 -2.20 -8.66 -5.66
N TRP A 71 -2.83 -7.99 -4.67
CA TRP A 71 -4.17 -8.36 -4.24
C TRP A 71 -5.19 -8.27 -5.38
N LYS A 72 -5.16 -7.18 -6.18
CA LYS A 72 -6.05 -7.00 -7.35
C LYS A 72 -5.85 -8.09 -8.39
N LYS A 73 -4.61 -8.53 -8.63
CA LYS A 73 -4.31 -9.65 -9.55
C LYS A 73 -4.89 -10.98 -9.07
N GLN A 74 -4.84 -11.24 -7.76
CA GLN A 74 -5.31 -12.48 -7.16
C GLN A 74 -6.84 -12.56 -7.03
N ASN A 75 -7.50 -11.42 -6.81
CA ASN A 75 -8.92 -11.37 -6.43
C ASN A 75 -9.83 -10.73 -7.50
N GLY A 76 -9.26 -10.16 -8.55
CA GLY A 76 -10.00 -9.36 -9.53
C GLY A 76 -10.30 -7.94 -9.03
N THR A 77 -10.88 -7.13 -9.92
CA THR A 77 -11.20 -5.71 -9.64
C THR A 77 -12.70 -5.44 -9.66
N GLU A 78 -13.52 -6.41 -10.10
CA GLU A 78 -14.96 -6.29 -10.29
C GLU A 78 -15.73 -6.04 -8.99
N ASN A 79 -15.21 -6.51 -7.85
CA ASN A 79 -15.83 -6.34 -6.55
C ASN A 79 -15.25 -5.17 -5.75
N ILE A 80 -14.37 -4.36 -6.33
CA ILE A 80 -13.83 -3.16 -5.66
C ILE A 80 -14.91 -2.08 -5.64
N GLY A 81 -15.16 -1.54 -4.44
CA GLY A 81 -16.02 -0.37 -4.24
C GLY A 81 -15.23 0.93 -4.33
N MET A 82 -14.06 0.99 -3.69
CA MET A 82 -13.12 2.11 -3.75
C MET A 82 -11.72 1.67 -3.35
N ASP A 83 -10.71 2.38 -3.84
CA ASP A 83 -9.31 2.22 -3.46
C ASP A 83 -8.63 3.58 -3.29
N TYR A 84 -7.67 3.59 -2.37
CA TYR A 84 -7.01 4.79 -1.88
C TYR A 84 -5.51 4.58 -1.75
N VAL A 85 -4.76 5.64 -2.02
CA VAL A 85 -3.33 5.76 -1.77
C VAL A 85 -3.08 6.99 -0.90
N ARG A 86 -2.00 7.00 -0.14
CA ARG A 86 -1.58 8.15 0.65
C ARG A 86 -0.75 9.11 -0.21
N ASP A 87 -0.97 10.41 -0.05
CA ASP A 87 -0.06 11.44 -0.57
C ASP A 87 1.31 11.33 0.11
N TYR A 88 2.37 11.48 -0.66
CA TYR A 88 3.73 11.37 -0.14
C TYR A 88 4.10 12.47 0.86
N ASN A 89 3.57 13.69 0.69
CA ASN A 89 4.00 14.84 1.46
C ASN A 89 3.22 14.98 2.77
N ASP A 90 1.90 14.82 2.73
CA ASP A 90 1.02 15.08 3.87
C ASP A 90 0.21 13.87 4.34
N LYS A 91 0.37 12.73 3.67
CA LYS A 91 -0.36 11.49 3.96
C LYS A 91 -1.88 11.63 3.81
N GLU A 92 -2.41 12.60 3.08
CA GLU A 92 -3.85 12.62 2.80
C GLU A 92 -4.26 11.39 1.96
N TRP A 93 -5.47 10.88 2.21
CA TRP A 93 -6.03 9.80 1.39
C TRP A 93 -6.52 10.35 0.05
N ILE A 94 -6.00 9.78 -1.04
CA ILE A 94 -6.33 10.13 -2.41
C ILE A 94 -6.99 8.91 -3.06
N GLU A 95 -8.11 9.09 -3.77
CA GLU A 95 -8.67 8.03 -4.60
C GLU A 95 -7.62 7.57 -5.62
N PHE A 96 -7.41 6.27 -5.77
CA PHE A 96 -6.37 5.70 -6.64
C PHE A 96 -6.41 6.31 -8.05
N ASN A 97 -7.60 6.38 -8.67
CA ASN A 97 -7.76 6.91 -10.02
C ASN A 97 -7.52 8.43 -10.15
N LYS A 98 -7.45 9.17 -9.04
CA LYS A 98 -7.19 10.62 -9.03
C LYS A 98 -5.74 10.97 -8.69
N ALA A 99 -4.97 10.01 -8.17
CA ALA A 99 -3.59 10.25 -7.80
C ALA A 99 -2.69 10.40 -9.05
N THR A 100 -1.57 11.09 -8.85
CA THR A 100 -0.43 11.10 -9.75
C THR A 100 0.67 10.25 -9.12
N TYR A 101 1.34 9.44 -9.93
CA TYR A 101 2.37 8.53 -9.46
C TYR A 101 3.72 8.92 -10.02
N VAL A 102 4.77 8.68 -9.26
CA VAL A 102 6.16 8.72 -9.74
C VAL A 102 6.71 7.32 -9.63
N TYR A 103 7.31 6.82 -10.72
CA TYR A 103 7.98 5.52 -10.74
C TYR A 103 9.44 5.66 -11.13
N ASP A 104 10.31 4.99 -10.38
CA ASP A 104 11.67 4.63 -10.75
C ASP A 104 12.05 3.35 -10.00
N ASP A 105 12.83 2.46 -10.60
CA ASP A 105 13.23 1.21 -9.91
C ASP A 105 14.22 1.46 -8.75
N SER A 106 14.87 2.61 -8.74
CA SER A 106 15.78 3.05 -7.68
C SER A 106 15.07 3.71 -6.49
N LEU A 107 13.81 4.11 -6.62
CA LEU A 107 13.06 4.73 -5.52
C LEU A 107 12.82 3.71 -4.40
N ARG A 108 13.19 4.10 -3.18
CA ARG A 108 13.02 3.25 -2.00
C ARG A 108 11.57 3.31 -1.50
N THR A 109 10.87 2.19 -1.63
CA THR A 109 9.53 1.98 -1.04
C THR A 109 9.55 0.75 -0.14
N PRO A 110 8.59 0.58 0.79
CA PRO A 110 8.62 -0.52 1.78
C PRO A 110 8.77 -1.90 1.16
N MET A 111 8.13 -2.12 0.00
CA MET A 111 8.19 -3.40 -0.72
C MET A 111 8.96 -3.33 -2.04
N ALA A 112 9.81 -2.31 -2.21
CA ALA A 112 10.71 -2.13 -3.36
C ALA A 112 10.02 -2.11 -4.74
N TYR A 113 8.78 -1.62 -4.82
CA TYR A 113 8.08 -1.43 -6.09
C TYR A 113 8.42 -0.10 -6.77
N GLY A 114 9.05 0.83 -6.06
CA GLY A 114 9.57 2.07 -6.66
C GLY A 114 8.49 3.08 -7.08
N ILE A 115 7.28 2.96 -6.52
CA ILE A 115 6.16 3.86 -6.83
C ILE A 115 5.84 4.74 -5.63
N VAL A 116 5.76 6.05 -5.88
CA VAL A 116 5.39 7.08 -4.91
C VAL A 116 4.15 7.82 -5.40
N ASN A 117 3.21 8.15 -4.50
CA ASN A 117 1.91 8.71 -4.86
C ASN A 117 1.77 10.17 -4.43
N PHE A 118 1.11 10.98 -5.26
CA PHE A 118 0.93 12.40 -5.07
C PHE A 118 -0.50 12.81 -5.41
N LYS A 119 -1.05 13.77 -4.66
CA LYS A 119 -2.39 14.33 -4.87
C LYS A 119 -2.49 15.15 -6.15
N ASP A 120 -1.37 15.68 -6.63
CA ASP A 120 -1.32 16.46 -7.86
C ASP A 120 0.01 16.29 -8.61
N THR A 121 -0.01 16.70 -9.87
CA THR A 121 1.14 16.57 -10.78
C THR A 121 2.29 17.50 -10.42
N LYS A 122 2.01 18.67 -9.82
CA LYS A 122 3.05 19.62 -9.45
C LYS A 122 3.91 19.08 -8.31
N SER A 123 3.30 18.44 -7.32
CA SER A 123 4.04 17.75 -6.25
C SER A 123 4.88 16.60 -6.78
N ALA A 124 4.38 15.84 -7.74
CA ALA A 124 5.14 14.76 -8.40
C ALA A 124 6.34 15.30 -9.19
N GLU A 125 6.18 16.40 -9.94
CA GLU A 125 7.27 17.08 -10.66
C GLU A 125 8.35 17.59 -9.72
N ALA A 126 7.95 18.24 -8.61
CA ALA A 126 8.89 18.72 -7.60
C ALA A 126 9.70 17.58 -6.96
N PHE A 127 9.04 16.44 -6.69
CA PHE A 127 9.73 15.26 -6.19
C PHE A 127 10.75 14.71 -7.19
N ILE A 128 10.41 14.63 -8.48
CA ILE A 128 11.36 14.19 -9.52
C ILE A 128 12.55 15.13 -9.62
N GLU A 129 12.32 16.45 -9.52
CA GLU A 129 13.40 17.45 -9.51
C GLU A 129 14.34 17.27 -8.30
N GLU A 130 13.77 16.96 -7.13
CA GLU A 130 14.55 16.72 -5.90
C GLU A 130 15.34 15.40 -5.95
N GLN A 131 14.71 14.32 -6.42
CA GLN A 131 15.35 13.00 -6.48
C GLN A 131 16.29 12.84 -7.68
N GLY A 132 16.10 13.64 -8.73
CA GLY A 132 16.83 13.53 -10.00
C GLY A 132 16.48 12.30 -10.84
N VAL A 133 15.46 11.53 -10.43
CA VAL A 133 15.00 10.30 -11.08
C VAL A 133 13.48 10.19 -11.03
N GLY A 134 12.94 9.28 -11.83
CA GLY A 134 11.51 8.98 -11.86
C GLY A 134 10.74 9.56 -13.03
N LYS A 135 9.64 8.88 -13.34
CA LYS A 135 8.70 9.25 -14.40
C LYS A 135 7.30 9.41 -13.82
N ILE A 136 6.58 10.43 -14.29
CA ILE A 136 5.18 10.64 -13.93
C ILE A 136 4.32 9.58 -14.62
N MET A 137 3.37 9.04 -13.86
CA MET A 137 2.38 8.07 -14.30
C MET A 137 0.99 8.45 -13.77
N LYS A 138 -0.04 8.07 -14.50
CA LYS A 138 -1.44 8.06 -14.05
C LYS A 138 -1.89 6.63 -13.76
N ALA A 139 -3.09 6.47 -13.20
CA ALA A 139 -3.64 5.17 -12.84
C ALA A 139 -3.76 4.23 -14.05
N GLU A 140 -4.02 4.78 -15.24
CA GLU A 140 -4.08 4.03 -16.49
C GLU A 140 -2.72 3.45 -16.88
N ASP A 141 -1.64 4.19 -16.63
CA ASP A 141 -0.27 3.73 -16.91
C ASP A 141 0.14 2.60 -15.96
N LEU A 142 -0.38 2.59 -14.73
CA LEU A 142 -0.12 1.53 -13.75
C LEU A 142 -0.71 0.17 -14.17
N ALA A 143 -1.80 0.15 -14.94
CA ALA A 143 -2.38 -1.09 -15.44
C ALA A 143 -1.47 -1.81 -16.45
N ALA A 144 -0.68 -1.05 -17.21
CA ALA A 144 0.31 -1.57 -18.17
C ALA A 144 1.73 -1.70 -17.57
N HIS A 145 1.91 -1.34 -16.29
CA HIS A 145 3.20 -1.31 -15.63
C HIS A 145 3.77 -2.69 -15.33
N ASP A 146 5.09 -2.83 -15.36
CA ASP A 146 5.81 -4.05 -14.95
C ASP A 146 6.08 -4.00 -13.44
N TRP A 147 5.22 -4.67 -12.68
CA TRP A 147 5.23 -4.69 -11.21
C TRP A 147 6.31 -5.59 -10.61
N LYS A 148 7.57 -5.41 -11.02
CA LYS A 148 8.71 -6.15 -10.45
C LYS A 148 9.31 -5.37 -9.31
N GLN A 149 9.60 -6.06 -8.21
CA GLN A 149 10.37 -5.49 -7.12
C GLN A 149 11.83 -5.30 -7.55
N SER A 150 12.44 -4.16 -7.19
CA SER A 150 13.85 -3.92 -7.49
C SER A 150 14.74 -4.83 -6.63
N LYS A 151 15.60 -5.61 -7.29
CA LYS A 151 16.50 -6.56 -6.61
C LYS A 151 17.63 -5.88 -5.84
N ASN A 152 17.99 -4.66 -6.23
CA ASN A 152 19.12 -3.90 -5.67
C ASN A 152 18.88 -3.42 -4.23
N MET A 153 17.63 -3.43 -3.74
CA MET A 153 17.29 -2.97 -2.38
C MET A 153 17.29 -4.09 -1.33
N MET A 154 17.31 -5.36 -1.75
CA MET A 154 17.34 -6.52 -0.84
C MET A 154 18.75 -6.80 -0.27
N GLU A 155 19.82 -6.35 -0.93
CA GLU A 155 21.20 -6.60 -0.51
C GLU A 155 21.68 -5.70 0.65
N MET A 156 20.95 -4.64 1.00
CA MET A 156 21.39 -3.64 2.00
C MET A 156 20.83 -3.87 3.41
N MET A 157 20.11 -4.98 3.66
CA MET A 157 19.54 -5.33 4.98
C MET A 157 20.24 -6.50 5.69
N ASP A 158 21.31 -7.06 5.14
CA ASP A 158 22.15 -8.09 5.79
C ASP A 158 23.41 -7.50 6.46
N GLY A 159 23.43 -6.19 6.67
CA GLY A 159 24.51 -5.49 7.36
C GLY A 159 24.12 -5.11 8.79
N GLU A 160 24.69 -5.83 9.75
CA GLU A 160 24.80 -5.52 11.20
C GLU A 160 23.80 -6.20 12.15
N GLY A 161 24.28 -7.22 12.87
CA GLY A 161 23.64 -7.63 14.12
C GLY A 161 23.77 -9.06 14.64
N HIS A 162 24.73 -9.89 14.24
CA HIS A 162 25.01 -11.16 14.93
C HIS A 162 26.25 -11.04 15.82
N MET A 163 26.03 -10.70 17.09
CA MET A 163 27.02 -10.96 18.15
C MET A 163 27.19 -12.48 18.29
N SER A 164 28.40 -12.94 18.04
CA SER A 164 28.88 -14.29 18.27
C SER A 164 28.86 -14.64 19.75
N GLU A 165 28.11 -15.65 20.15
CA GLU A 165 28.44 -16.43 21.36
C GLU A 165 29.23 -17.66 20.92
N GLU A 166 30.55 -17.60 21.09
CA GLU A 166 31.42 -18.77 20.99
C GLU A 166 31.29 -19.59 22.27
N MET A 167 30.59 -20.72 22.18
CA MET A 167 30.68 -21.81 23.16
C MET A 167 31.95 -22.61 22.87
N ASP A 168 32.99 -22.40 23.66
CA ASP A 168 34.19 -23.23 23.64
C ASP A 168 33.96 -24.48 24.52
N SER A 169 33.83 -25.62 23.85
CA SER A 169 33.69 -26.95 24.42
C SER A 169 35.06 -27.62 24.40
N HIS A 170 35.75 -27.60 25.54
CA HIS A 170 36.93 -28.44 25.75
C HIS A 170 36.61 -29.53 26.77
N SER A 171 36.38 -30.74 26.27
CA SER A 171 36.50 -31.98 27.01
C SER A 171 37.65 -32.80 26.41
N GLU A 172 38.77 -32.89 27.13
CA GLU A 172 39.68 -34.03 26.98
C GLU A 172 40.11 -34.56 28.35
N MET A 173 40.03 -35.87 28.43
CA MET A 173 40.25 -36.71 29.59
C MET A 173 41.74 -36.99 29.77
N THR A 174 42.22 -37.03 31.01
CA THR A 174 43.34 -37.90 31.38
C THR A 174 43.05 -38.56 32.72
N GLU A 175 42.93 -39.88 32.67
CA GLU A 175 43.01 -40.78 33.82
C GLU A 175 44.41 -40.79 34.43
N ASP A 176 44.43 -41.05 35.73
CA ASP A 176 45.32 -41.98 36.43
C ASP A 176 46.20 -41.42 37.56
N SER A 177 46.15 -42.20 38.64
CA SER A 177 47.18 -42.49 39.64
C SER A 177 47.54 -41.49 40.73
N SER A 178 47.02 -41.84 41.91
CA SER A 178 47.83 -42.34 43.03
C SER A 178 48.58 -41.36 43.95
N HIS A 179 48.30 -41.61 45.23
CA HIS A 179 49.19 -41.65 46.40
C HIS A 179 49.15 -40.51 47.43
N LYS A 180 48.76 -40.97 48.63
CA LYS A 180 49.00 -40.49 50.00
C LYS A 180 48.08 -39.40 50.57
#